data_AF-A0A1G7IIX1-F1
#
_entry.id   AF-A0A1G7IIX1-F1
#
_cell.length_a   1.000
_cell.length_b   1.000
_cell.length_c   1.000
_cell.angle_alpha   90.00
_cell.angle_beta   90.00
_cell.angle_gamma   90.00
#
_symmetry.space_group_name_H-M   'P 1'
#
loop_
_entity.id
_entity.type
_entity.pdbx_description
1 polymer ?
#
loop_
_entity_poly.entity_id
_entity_poly.type
_entity_poly.pdbx_seq_one_letter_code
_entity_poly.pdbx_strand_id
1 'polypeptide(L)'
;MLSGLSRNYPSLNPLPLRLLMEEKLMGLIRRRVVQTETLEERLEGHAKELRDRAKAMPAGVEKEALLKRARQAETGAHISEWIQSPGLQSPGEESQGTN
;
A
#
# COMPACT_ATOMS: atom_id res chain seq x y z
N MET A 1 57.61 4.40 -2.33
CA MET A 1 57.96 4.19 -0.92
C MET A 1 57.07 5.07 -0.07
N LEU A 2 56.40 4.49 0.94
CA LEU A 2 55.44 5.15 1.82
C LEU A 2 56.16 5.92 2.95
N SER A 3 55.77 7.17 3.17
CA SER A 3 55.85 7.89 4.47
C SER A 3 54.91 9.10 4.35
N GLY A 4 54.09 9.53 5.30
CA GLY A 4 53.88 9.16 6.68
C GLY A 4 53.05 10.30 7.31
N LEU A 5 51.74 10.06 7.45
CA LEU A 5 50.80 10.51 8.49
C LEU A 5 50.92 11.92 9.11
N SER A 6 49.83 12.70 8.99
CA SER A 6 49.18 13.30 10.16
C SER A 6 47.72 13.63 9.86
N ARG A 7 46.87 12.61 9.84
CA ARG A 7 45.42 12.79 10.03
C ARG A 7 45.17 12.57 11.51
N ASN A 8 45.17 13.69 12.24
CA ASN A 8 44.67 13.77 13.59
C ASN A 8 43.18 13.39 13.55
N TYR A 9 42.86 12.16 13.93
CA TYR A 9 41.52 11.82 14.38
C TYR A 9 41.59 11.75 15.90
N PRO A 10 41.03 12.74 16.61
CA PRO A 10 40.95 12.67 18.05
C PRO A 10 40.10 11.44 18.40
N SER A 11 40.50 10.76 19.47
CA SER A 11 39.86 9.59 20.05
C SER A 11 38.40 9.87 20.46
N LEU A 12 37.49 9.94 19.49
CA LEU A 12 36.07 9.91 19.75
C LEU A 12 35.66 8.44 19.87
N ASN A 13 35.29 8.09 21.10
CA ASN A 13 34.62 6.85 21.49
C ASN A 13 33.77 6.26 20.35
N PRO A 14 33.91 4.96 20.00
CA PRO A 14 32.97 4.34 19.09
C PRO A 14 31.61 4.37 19.77
N LEU A 15 30.73 5.26 19.30
CA LEU A 15 29.33 5.26 19.71
C LEU A 15 28.80 3.82 19.55
N PRO A 16 28.06 3.28 20.53
CA PRO A 16 27.48 1.95 20.38
C PRO A 16 26.54 1.99 19.16
N LEU A 17 26.68 1.00 18.28
CA LEU A 17 25.89 0.82 17.04
C LEU A 17 24.35 0.86 17.26
N ARG A 18 23.89 0.93 18.51
CA ARG A 18 22.51 1.10 18.92
C ARG A 18 21.90 2.46 18.55
N LEU A 19 22.69 3.53 18.43
CA LEU A 19 22.14 4.88 18.20
C LEU A 19 22.05 5.26 16.70
N LEU A 20 22.96 4.77 15.86
CA LEU A 20 22.91 5.03 14.41
C LEU A 20 21.87 4.17 13.66
N MET A 21 21.24 3.24 14.37
CA MET A 21 20.32 2.26 13.81
C MET A 21 18.84 2.68 13.95
N GLU A 22 18.52 3.64 14.82
CA GLU A 22 17.14 4.14 14.99
C GLU A 22 16.71 5.13 13.89
N GLU A 23 17.58 6.05 13.47
CA GLU A 23 17.22 7.06 12.45
C GLU A 23 17.08 6.46 11.04
N LYS A 24 17.91 5.46 10.69
CA LYS A 24 17.91 4.87 9.35
C LYS A 24 16.87 3.77 9.16
N LEU A 25 16.48 3.05 10.22
CA LEU A 25 15.51 1.95 10.15
C LEU A 25 14.05 2.40 10.20
N MET A 26 13.77 3.62 10.68
CA MET A 26 12.39 4.12 10.84
C MET A 26 11.61 4.24 9.52
N GLY A 27 12.30 4.26 8.37
CA GLY A 27 11.70 4.19 7.02
C GLY A 27 11.82 2.83 6.32
N LEU A 28 12.59 1.89 6.88
CA LEU A 28 12.85 0.57 6.30
C LEU A 28 11.85 -0.50 6.76
N ILE A 29 11.20 -0.28 7.92
CA ILE A 29 10.17 -1.20 8.43
C ILE A 29 8.81 -0.81 7.84
N ARG A 30 8.57 -1.17 6.58
CA ARG A 30 7.22 -1.15 6.01
C ARG A 30 6.50 -2.43 6.37
N ARG A 31 5.39 -2.32 7.09
CA ARG A 31 4.53 -3.48 7.38
C ARG A 31 3.84 -3.93 6.10
N ARG A 32 4.39 -4.96 5.44
CA ARG A 32 3.71 -5.62 4.31
C ARG A 32 2.49 -6.36 4.85
N VAL A 33 1.31 -5.96 4.42
CA VAL A 33 0.09 -6.72 4.64
C VAL A 33 -0.09 -7.64 3.44
N VAL A 34 -0.10 -8.95 3.70
CA VAL A 34 -0.45 -9.95 2.68
C VAL A 34 -1.97 -10.03 2.66
N GLN A 35 -2.56 -9.70 1.52
CA GLN A 35 -3.99 -9.85 1.32
C GLN A 35 -4.28 -11.29 0.87
N THR A 36 -5.18 -11.97 1.57
CA THR A 36 -5.62 -13.33 1.24
C THR A 36 -6.81 -13.35 0.29
N GLU A 37 -7.64 -12.31 0.36
CA GLU A 37 -8.83 -12.10 -0.46
C GLU A 37 -8.52 -11.12 -1.59
N THR A 38 -9.32 -11.21 -2.66
CA THR A 38 -9.23 -10.29 -3.80
C THR A 38 -9.59 -8.86 -3.36
N LEU A 39 -9.23 -7.88 -4.19
CA LEU A 39 -9.52 -6.47 -3.88
C LEU A 39 -11.04 -6.22 -3.88
N GLU A 40 -11.73 -6.87 -4.82
CA GLU A 40 -13.17 -6.81 -5.06
C GLU A 40 -13.94 -7.34 -3.85
N GLU A 41 -13.64 -8.56 -3.39
CA GLU A 41 -14.29 -9.17 -2.23
C GLU A 41 -14.18 -8.29 -0.98
N ARG A 42 -13.00 -7.69 -0.77
CA ARG A 42 -12.76 -6.81 0.38
C ARG A 42 -13.55 -5.50 0.27
N LEU A 43 -13.68 -4.95 -0.93
CA LEU A 43 -14.46 -3.73 -1.17
C LEU A 43 -15.96 -3.99 -1.07
N GLU A 44 -16.44 -5.12 -1.55
CA GLU A 44 -17.84 -5.56 -1.41
C GLU A 44 -18.21 -5.78 0.06
N GLY A 45 -17.36 -6.48 0.82
CA GLY A 45 -17.51 -6.65 2.26
C GLY A 45 -17.61 -5.31 2.98
N HIS A 46 -16.69 -4.38 2.68
CA HIS A 46 -16.70 -3.04 3.24
C HIS A 46 -17.98 -2.26 2.87
N ALA A 47 -18.46 -2.35 1.63
CA ALA A 47 -19.69 -1.71 1.19
C ALA A 47 -20.91 -2.22 1.96
N LYS A 48 -20.99 -3.53 2.20
CA LYS A 48 -22.05 -4.16 2.98
C LYS A 48 -22.03 -3.68 4.43
N GLU A 49 -20.88 -3.69 5.08
CA GLU A 49 -20.71 -3.19 6.46
C GLU A 49 -21.15 -1.73 6.60
N LEU A 50 -20.74 -0.88 5.65
CA LEU A 50 -21.13 0.54 5.65
C LEU A 50 -22.63 0.72 5.47
N ARG A 51 -23.29 -0.10 4.64
CA ARG A 51 -24.74 -0.08 4.50
C ARG A 51 -25.45 -0.52 5.76
N ASP A 52 -24.99 -1.59 6.39
CA ASP A 52 -25.60 -2.09 7.61
C ASP A 52 -25.44 -1.08 8.76
N ARG A 53 -24.28 -0.41 8.83
CA ARG A 53 -24.06 0.71 9.75
C ARG A 53 -24.98 1.89 9.43
N ALA A 54 -25.17 2.23 8.14
CA ALA A 54 -26.08 3.29 7.73
C ALA A 54 -27.55 2.97 8.03
N LYS A 55 -27.97 1.69 7.96
CA LYS A 55 -29.32 1.25 8.34
C LYS A 55 -29.59 1.46 9.83
N ALA A 56 -28.59 1.23 10.67
CA ALA A 56 -28.68 1.42 12.12
C ALA A 56 -28.72 2.90 12.56
N MET A 57 -28.35 3.83 11.67
CA MET A 57 -28.33 5.26 11.98
C MET A 57 -29.65 5.97 11.61
N PRO A 58 -30.05 6.99 12.41
CA PRO A 58 -31.14 7.88 12.04
C PRO A 58 -30.79 8.65 10.75
N ALA A 59 -31.82 9.16 10.07
CA ALA A 59 -31.61 9.98 8.89
C ALA A 59 -30.82 11.24 9.24
N GLY A 60 -29.76 11.52 8.48
CA GLY A 60 -28.88 12.66 8.71
C GLY A 60 -27.59 12.58 7.91
N VAL A 61 -26.75 13.60 8.04
CA VAL A 61 -25.50 13.78 7.29
C VAL A 61 -24.54 12.59 7.49
N GLU A 62 -24.49 12.03 8.69
CA GLU A 62 -23.62 10.89 9.00
C GLU A 62 -24.05 9.61 8.25
N LYS A 63 -25.37 9.36 8.17
CA LYS A 63 -25.93 8.25 7.39
C LYS A 63 -25.63 8.42 5.90
N GLU A 64 -25.81 9.62 5.38
CA GLU A 64 -25.50 9.92 3.97
C GLU A 64 -24.01 9.75 3.67
N ALA A 65 -23.13 10.17 4.58
CA ALA A 65 -21.69 9.97 4.44
C ALA A 65 -21.31 8.49 4.39
N LEU A 66 -21.93 7.64 5.23
CA LEU A 66 -21.73 6.19 5.18
C LEU A 66 -22.24 5.59 3.87
N LEU A 67 -23.42 6.00 3.40
CA LEU A 67 -23.96 5.54 2.12
C LEU A 67 -23.12 5.98 0.92
N LYS A 68 -22.51 7.17 0.99
CA LYS A 68 -21.58 7.66 -0.04
C LYS A 68 -20.31 6.82 -0.07
N ARG A 69 -19.74 6.51 1.10
CA ARG A 69 -18.56 5.62 1.20
C ARG A 69 -18.88 4.21 0.73
N ALA A 70 -20.07 3.69 1.03
CA ALA A 70 -20.50 2.38 0.54
C ALA A 70 -20.50 2.34 -1.00
N ARG A 71 -21.09 3.36 -1.64
CA ARG A 71 -21.09 3.49 -3.10
C ARG A 71 -19.69 3.60 -3.70
N GLN A 72 -18.78 4.31 -3.03
CA GLN A 72 -17.39 4.40 -3.47
C GLN A 72 -16.69 3.04 -3.43
N ALA A 73 -16.93 2.24 -2.39
CA ALA A 73 -16.37 0.90 -2.30
C ALA A 73 -16.89 -0.02 -3.42
N GLU A 74 -18.19 0.00 -3.72
CA GLU A 74 -18.77 -0.75 -4.85
C GLU A 74 -18.20 -0.32 -6.19
N THR A 75 -18.10 0.99 -6.40
CA THR A 75 -17.53 1.54 -7.64
C THR A 75 -16.07 1.11 -7.78
N GLY A 76 -15.31 1.10 -6.67
CA GLY A 76 -13.94 0.62 -6.65
C GLY A 76 -13.82 -0.86 -7.02
N ALA A 77 -14.73 -1.71 -6.53
CA ALA A 77 -14.76 -3.13 -6.88
C ALA A 77 -15.01 -3.30 -8.39
N HIS A 78 -16.00 -2.59 -8.94
CA HIS A 78 -16.33 -2.67 -10.35
C HIS A 78 -15.22 -2.12 -11.28
N ILE A 79 -14.55 -1.03 -10.87
CA ILE A 79 -13.39 -0.51 -11.63
C ILE A 79 -12.24 -1.52 -11.62
N SER A 80 -12.01 -2.19 -10.49
CA SER A 80 -10.96 -3.21 -10.38
C SER A 80 -11.21 -4.39 -11.30
N GLU A 81 -12.46 -4.85 -11.36
CA GLU A 81 -12.92 -5.84 -12.35
C GLU A 81 -12.67 -5.37 -13.79
N TRP A 82 -13.00 -4.11 -14.09
CA TRP A 82 -12.81 -3.55 -15.43
C TRP A 82 -11.33 -3.51 -15.85
N ILE A 83 -10.44 -3.09 -14.95
CA ILE A 83 -8.99 -3.01 -15.20
C ILE A 83 -8.39 -4.41 -15.39
N GLN A 84 -8.93 -5.43 -14.74
CA GLN A 84 -8.47 -6.82 -14.85
C GLN A 84 -9.05 -7.53 -16.08
N SER A 85 -10.00 -6.93 -16.80
CA SER A 85 -10.61 -7.53 -17.98
C SER A 85 -9.59 -7.68 -19.13
N PRO A 86 -9.46 -8.87 -19.75
CA PRO A 86 -8.50 -9.12 -20.82
C PRO A 86 -8.64 -8.20 -22.05
N GLY A 87 -9.83 -7.63 -22.27
CA GLY A 87 -10.10 -6.74 -23.40
C GLY A 87 -9.48 -5.33 -23.31
N LEU A 88 -8.92 -4.96 -22.15
CA LEU A 88 -8.15 -3.72 -21.95
C LEU A 88 -6.67 -3.94 -21.71
N GLN A 89 -6.21 -5.19 -21.59
CA GLN A 89 -4.79 -5.48 -21.71
C GLN A 89 -4.43 -5.27 -23.19
N SER A 90 -3.63 -4.25 -23.47
CA SER A 90 -3.10 -4.01 -24.81
C SER A 90 -2.51 -5.33 -25.35
N PRO A 91 -2.96 -5.85 -26.50
CA PRO A 91 -2.33 -7.00 -27.14
C PRO A 91 -0.96 -6.55 -27.65
N GLY A 92 0.04 -6.58 -26.77
CA GLY A 92 1.43 -6.25 -27.05
C GLY A 92 2.37 -7.44 -26.93
N GLU A 93 1.86 -8.62 -26.57
CA GLU A 93 2.70 -9.82 -26.32
C GLU A 93 2.23 -11.05 -27.10
N GLU A 94 1.57 -10.85 -28.25
CA GLU A 94 1.32 -11.93 -29.21
C GLU A 94 1.88 -11.53 -30.58
N SER A 95 3.22 -11.47 -30.71
CA SER A 95 3.92 -11.73 -31.99
C SER A 95 5.45 -11.68 -31.87
N GLN A 96 6.07 -12.79 -31.47
CA GLN A 96 7.34 -13.30 -32.06
C GLN A 96 7.28 -14.82 -31.78
N GLY A 97 6.89 -15.68 -32.72
CA GLY A 97 7.53 -15.82 -34.01
C GLY A 97 8.59 -16.92 -33.89
N THR A 98 8.24 -18.09 -34.39
CA THR A 98 9.12 -19.23 -34.69
C THR A 98 10.43 -18.83 -35.38
N ASN A 99 11.58 -19.17 -34.79
CA ASN A 99 12.72 -19.89 -35.41
C ASN A 99 13.83 -20.16 -34.38
#